data_AF-A0A7J5WRY5-F1
#
_entry.id   AF-A0A7J5WRY5-F1
#
_cell.length_a   1.000
_cell.length_b   1.000
_cell.length_c   1.000
_cell.angle_alpha   90.00
_cell.angle_beta   90.00
_cell.angle_gamma   90.00
#
_symmetry.space_group_name_H-M   'P 1'
#
loop_
_entity.id
_entity.type
_entity.pdbx_description
1 polymer ?
#
loop_
_entity_poly.entity_id
_entity_poly.type
_entity_poly.pdbx_seq_one_letter_code
_entity_poly.pdbx_strand_id
1 'polypeptide(L)' 'MADLSSTRMNSSLENWGEQLELIVELNGKSFDITESEIEAAYYAGKRVDDFYYEEWEPE' A
#
# COMPACT_ATOMS: atom_id res chain seq x y z
N MET A 1 -10.52 13.54 3.94
CA MET A 1 -9.52 12.56 4.42
C MET A 1 -9.97 11.23 3.88
N ALA A 2 -9.19 10.62 2.98
CA ALA A 2 -9.53 9.31 2.43
C ALA A 2 -9.42 8.28 3.56
N ASP A 3 -10.54 7.61 3.88
CA ASP A 3 -10.55 6.52 4.84
C ASP A 3 -9.99 5.27 4.15
N LEU A 4 -8.67 5.14 4.18
CA LEU A 4 -7.93 3.99 3.64
C LEU A 4 -7.83 2.84 4.66
N SER A 5 -8.55 2.97 5.78
CA SER A 5 -8.54 2.01 6.88
C SER A 5 -9.13 0.64 6.47
N SER A 6 -9.84 0.57 5.34
CA SER A 6 -10.65 -0.60 4.94
C SER A 6 -10.00 -1.53 3.91
N THR A 7 -8.80 -1.28 3.40
CA THR A 7 -8.23 -2.04 2.27
C THR A 7 -7.76 -3.45 2.61
N ARG A 8 -7.69 -3.79 3.91
CA ARG A 8 -6.99 -5.00 4.40
C ARG A 8 -7.75 -6.32 4.21
N MET A 9 -9.06 -6.35 3.94
CA MET A 9 -9.82 -7.61 4.15
C MET A 9 -10.75 -8.12 3.04
N ASN A 10 -11.12 -7.33 2.03
CA ASN A 10 -12.00 -7.81 0.93
C ASN A 10 -11.62 -7.28 -0.46
N SER A 11 -10.47 -6.61 -0.58
CA SER A 11 -10.01 -6.03 -1.84
C SER A 11 -9.12 -7.02 -2.60
N SER A 12 -9.24 -7.08 -3.92
CA SER A 12 -8.29 -7.82 -4.78
C SER A 12 -6.89 -7.21 -4.71
N LEU A 13 -5.85 -8.00 -5.04
CA LEU A 13 -4.46 -7.54 -5.14
C LEU A 13 -4.33 -6.28 -6.01
N GLU A 14 -5.02 -6.24 -7.15
CA GLU A 14 -5.07 -5.07 -8.04
C GLU A 14 -5.53 -3.81 -7.31
N ASN A 15 -6.67 -3.88 -6.62
CA ASN A 15 -7.20 -2.76 -5.84
C ASN A 15 -6.29 -2.40 -4.65
N TRP A 16 -5.55 -3.35 -4.07
CA TRP A 16 -4.58 -3.07 -3.02
C TRP A 16 -3.38 -2.29 -3.58
N GLY A 17 -2.88 -2.69 -4.74
CA GLY A 17 -1.81 -2.01 -5.48
C GLY A 17 -2.19 -0.60 -5.92
N GLU A 18 -3.37 -0.43 -6.53
CA GLU A 18 -3.88 0.89 -6.95
C GLU A 18 -3.97 1.86 -5.75
N GLN A 19 -4.36 1.36 -4.58
CA GLN A 19 -4.39 2.19 -3.38
C GLN A 19 -3.00 2.55 -2.87
N LEU A 20 -2.02 1.66 -3.00
CA LEU A 20 -0.63 2.00 -2.68
C LEU A 20 -0.13 3.11 -3.59
N GLU A 21 -0.39 3.00 -4.89
CA GLU A 21 -0.03 4.02 -5.89
C GLU A 21 -0.65 5.37 -5.55
N LEU A 22 -1.95 5.39 -5.18
CA LEU A 22 -2.63 6.61 -4.76
C LEU A 22 -2.01 7.22 -3.50
N ILE A 23 -1.66 6.43 -2.48
CA ILE A 23 -1.03 6.95 -1.26
C ILE A 23 0.35 7.54 -1.58
N VAL A 24 1.14 6.84 -2.39
CA VAL A 24 2.46 7.28 -2.81
C VAL A 24 2.38 8.61 -3.57
N GLU A 25 1.45 8.72 -4.53
CA GLU A 25 1.21 9.94 -5.31
C GLU A 25 0.72 11.10 -4.43
N LEU A 26 -0.22 10.86 -3.52
CA LEU A 26 -0.75 11.87 -2.60
C LEU A 26 0.31 12.44 -1.65
N ASN A 27 1.30 11.62 -1.29
CA ASN A 27 2.43 12.05 -0.46
C ASN A 27 3.60 12.62 -1.28
N GLY A 28 3.46 12.72 -2.61
CA GLY A 28 4.50 13.24 -3.51
C GLY A 28 5.75 12.37 -3.57
N LYS A 29 5.64 11.08 -3.25
CA LYS A 29 6.73 10.10 -3.39
C LYS A 29 6.62 9.40 -4.75
N SER A 30 7.71 8.79 -5.19
CA SER A 30 7.75 7.95 -6.39
C SER A 30 7.53 6.49 -6.02
N PHE A 31 6.75 5.78 -6.85
CA PHE A 31 6.44 4.37 -6.67
C PHE A 31 7.67 3.51 -7.02
N ASP A 32 8.51 3.25 -6.03
CA ASP A 32 9.74 2.44 -6.12
C ASP A 32 9.55 1.04 -5.50
N ILE A 33 8.33 0.47 -5.59
CA ILE A 33 8.04 -0.86 -5.08
C ILE A 33 7.70 -1.80 -6.22
N THR A 34 8.28 -3.01 -6.14
CA THR A 34 8.07 -4.05 -7.15
C THR A 34 6.74 -4.78 -6.94
N GLU A 35 6.15 -5.30 -8.02
CA GLU A 35 4.92 -6.11 -7.95
C GLU A 35 5.04 -7.27 -6.94
N SER A 36 6.21 -7.91 -6.85
CA SER A 36 6.43 -8.99 -5.88
C SER A 36 6.38 -8.55 -4.42
N GLU A 37 6.76 -7.31 -4.11
CA GLU A 37 6.66 -6.76 -2.75
C GLU A 37 5.23 -6.38 -2.40
N ILE A 38 4.48 -5.86 -3.37
CA ILE A 38 3.03 -5.64 -3.27
C ILE A 38 2.32 -6.97 -2.99
N GLU A 39 2.65 -8.01 -3.76
CA GLU A 39 2.12 -9.36 -3.56
C GLU A 39 2.46 -9.91 -2.19
N ALA A 40 3.72 -9.82 -1.76
CA ALA A 40 4.17 -10.31 -0.46
C ALA A 40 3.43 -9.60 0.69
N ALA A 41 3.30 -8.28 0.63
CA ALA A 41 2.57 -7.48 1.63
C ALA A 41 1.08 -7.83 1.65
N TYR A 42 0.45 -7.97 0.47
CA TYR A 42 -0.94 -8.37 0.34
C TYR A 42 -1.20 -9.77 0.92
N TYR A 43 -0.39 -10.77 0.56
CA TYR A 43 -0.53 -12.14 1.07
C TYR A 43 -0.16 -12.28 2.55
N ALA A 44 0.71 -11.41 3.08
CA ALA A 44 0.96 -11.27 4.51
C ALA A 44 -0.22 -10.63 5.26
N GLY A 45 -1.25 -10.16 4.55
CA GLY A 45 -2.38 -9.46 5.13
C GLY A 45 -2.00 -8.08 5.65
N LYS A 46 -0.97 -7.43 5.07
CA LYS A 46 -0.57 -6.07 5.45
C LYS A 46 -1.55 -5.02 4.93
N ARG A 47 -1.64 -3.91 5.65
CA ARG A 47 -2.44 -2.74 5.28
C ARG A 47 -1.62 -1.94 4.29
N VAL A 48 -2.29 -1.30 3.35
CA VAL A 48 -1.62 -0.41 2.40
C VAL A 48 -0.94 0.74 3.14
N ASP A 49 -1.62 1.35 4.11
CA ASP A 49 -1.07 2.42 4.94
C ASP A 49 0.14 1.97 5.77
N ASP A 50 -0.01 0.85 6.48
CA ASP A 50 1.04 0.23 7.32
C ASP A 50 2.29 -0.08 6.49
N PHE A 51 2.12 -0.73 5.33
CA PHE A 51 3.21 -1.03 4.41
C PHE A 51 3.89 0.24 3.86
N TYR A 52 3.10 1.24 3.48
CA TYR A 52 3.64 2.51 3.00
C TYR A 52 4.54 3.21 4.04
N TYR A 53 4.07 3.32 5.28
CA TYR A 53 4.85 3.98 6.33
C TYR A 53 6.08 3.16 6.75
N GLU A 54 5.99 1.83 6.79
CA GLU A 54 7.15 0.96 7.05
C GLU A 54 8.27 1.11 6.01
N GLU A 55 7.93 1.11 4.72
CA GLU A 55 8.92 1.14 3.63
C GLU A 55 9.53 2.54 3.40
N TRP A 56 8.74 3.61 3.49
CA TRP A 56 9.20 4.96 3.14
C TRP A 56 9.32 5.95 4.30
N GLU A 57 8.87 5.59 5.50
CA GLU A 57 9.08 6.36 6.74
C GLU A 57 9.50 5.43 7.90
N PRO A 58 10.57 4.62 7.74
CA PRO A 58 11.11 3.89 8.88
C PRO A 58 11.65 4.90 9.89
N GLU A 59 11.17 4.84 11.13
CA GLU A 59 11.62 5.68 12.26
C GLU A 59 13.14 5.65 12.49
#